data_AF-A0A317JUB1-F1
#
_entry.id   AF-A0A317JUB1-F1
#
_cell.length_a   1.000
_cell.length_b   1.000
_cell.length_c   1.000
_cell.angle_alpha   90.00
_cell.angle_beta   90.00
_cell.angle_gamma   90.00
#
_symmetry.space_group_name_H-M   'P 1'
#
loop_
_entity.id
_entity.type
_entity.pdbx_description
1 polymer ?
#
loop_
_entity_poly.entity_id
_entity_poly.type
_entity_poly.pdbx_seq_one_letter_code
_entity_poly.pdbx_strand_id
1 'polypeptide(L)' 'ARFFGTRAAVNRLVDEVAPAMKDRTSGFTRITRLGKRMGDDSMMVRLELVNKPAVKAPVAKATAKVAKEVKEKTEVKS' A
#
# COMPACT_ATOMS: atom_id res chain seq x y z
N ALA A 1 -2.00 2.45 16.61
CA ALA A 1 -1.60 1.74 15.37
C ALA A 1 -1.08 0.34 15.71
N ARG A 2 -1.96 -0.58 16.12
CA ARG A 2 -1.57 -1.88 16.71
C ARG A 2 -1.14 -2.92 15.67
N PHE A 3 -1.63 -2.80 14.43
CA PHE A 3 -1.45 -3.81 13.38
C PHE A 3 -0.51 -3.38 12.24
N PHE A 4 -0.47 -2.08 11.94
CA PHE A 4 0.36 -1.53 10.87
C PHE A 4 1.42 -0.61 11.46
N GLY A 5 2.68 -0.89 11.16
CA GLY A 5 3.83 -0.12 11.65
C GLY A 5 4.03 1.24 10.98
N THR A 6 3.33 1.52 9.87
CA THR A 6 3.45 2.80 9.15
C THR A 6 2.09 3.35 8.74
N ARG A 7 1.96 4.68 8.79
CA ARG A 7 0.75 5.37 8.33
C ARG A 7 0.53 5.23 6.83
N ALA A 8 1.61 5.17 6.06
CA ALA A 8 1.56 4.93 4.62
C ALA A 8 0.87 3.60 4.28
N ALA A 9 1.14 2.53 5.02
CA ALA A 9 0.47 1.24 4.83
C ALA A 9 -1.04 1.33 5.10
N VAL A 10 -1.43 2.03 6.18
CA VAL A 10 -2.85 2.24 6.52
C VAL A 10 -3.56 3.04 5.43
N ASN A 11 -2.97 4.15 4.98
CA ASN A 11 -3.56 4.98 3.93
C ASN A 11 -3.75 4.16 2.65
N ARG A 12 -2.74 3.37 2.24
CA ARG A 12 -2.86 2.53 1.04
C ARG A 12 -3.97 1.49 1.17
N LEU A 13 -4.09 0.87 2.34
CA LEU A 13 -5.15 -0.11 2.61
C LEU A 13 -6.54 0.50 2.47
N VAL A 14 -6.75 1.70 3.05
CA VAL A 14 -8.06 2.35 3.09
C VAL A 14 -8.40 3.05 1.78
N ASP A 15 -7.45 3.75 1.17
CA ASP A 15 -7.69 4.60 -0.01
C ASP A 15 -7.65 3.83 -1.33
N GLU A 16 -6.89 2.73 -1.40
CA GLU A 16 -6.68 1.97 -2.64
C GLU A 16 -7.27 0.55 -2.57
N VAL A 17 -6.91 -0.22 -1.53
CA VAL A 17 -7.23 -1.65 -1.48
C VAL A 17 -8.70 -1.89 -1.12
N ALA A 18 -9.22 -1.21 -0.10
CA ALA A 18 -10.60 -1.40 0.36
C ALA A 18 -11.66 -1.08 -0.72
N PRO A 19 -11.57 0.02 -1.48
CA PRO A 19 -12.50 0.29 -2.58
C PRO A 19 -12.45 -0.77 -3.69
N ALA A 20 -11.27 -1.30 -4.01
CA ALA A 20 -11.09 -2.33 -5.04
C ALA A 20 -11.75 -3.67 -4.70
N MET A 21 -12.11 -3.88 -3.44
CA MET A 21 -12.70 -5.11 -2.91
C MET A 21 -14.09 -4.92 -2.32
N LYS A 22 -14.71 -3.76 -2.52
CA LYS A 22 -15.97 -3.36 -1.87
C LYS A 22 -17.10 -4.39 -2.01
N ASP A 23 -17.25 -4.99 -3.19
CA ASP A 23 -18.35 -5.90 -3.49
C ASP A 23 -18.08 -7.34 -3.01
N ARG A 24 -16.90 -7.61 -2.44
CA ARG A 24 -16.49 -8.95 -2.00
C ARG A 24 -16.65 -9.10 -0.50
N THR A 25 -17.42 -10.09 -0.08
CA THR A 25 -17.71 -10.37 1.33
C THR A 25 -16.59 -11.14 2.04
N SER A 26 -15.83 -11.99 1.31
CA SER A 26 -14.77 -12.83 1.90
C SER A 26 -13.70 -13.24 0.87
N GLY A 27 -12.58 -13.79 1.35
CA GLY A 27 -11.52 -14.34 0.50
C GLY A 27 -10.82 -13.27 -0.35
N PHE A 28 -10.17 -12.30 0.29
CA PHE A 28 -9.51 -11.17 -0.37
C PHE A 28 -8.17 -11.54 -1.02
N THR A 29 -7.63 -12.71 -0.69
CA THR A 29 -6.36 -13.22 -1.20
C THR A 29 -6.53 -14.54 -1.96
N ARG A 30 -5.59 -14.81 -2.86
CA ARG A 30 -5.44 -16.08 -3.58
C ARG A 30 -4.04 -16.63 -3.34
N ILE A 31 -3.97 -17.95 -3.15
CA ILE A 31 -2.73 -18.69 -3.00
C ILE A 31 -2.57 -19.60 -4.22
N THR A 32 -1.45 -19.44 -4.95
CA THR A 32 -1.09 -20.30 -6.07
C THR A 32 0.22 -21.02 -5.74
N ARG A 33 0.22 -22.35 -5.76
CA ARG A 33 1.42 -23.16 -5.49
C ARG A 33 2.42 -23.03 -6.64
N LEU A 34 3.69 -22.77 -6.30
CA LEU A 34 4.76 -22.62 -7.29
C LEU A 34 5.72 -23.82 -7.34
N GLY A 35 5.59 -24.76 -6.40
CA GLY A 35 6.50 -25.89 -6.26
C GLY A 35 7.62 -25.61 -5.26
N LYS A 36 8.69 -26.40 -5.34
CA LYS A 36 9.79 -26.35 -4.37
C LYS A 36 10.88 -25.39 -4.80
N ARG A 37 11.46 -24.66 -3.84
CA ARG A 37 12.60 -23.80 -4.05
C ARG A 37 13.87 -24.66 -4.16
N MET A 38 14.66 -24.38 -5.20
CA MET A 38 15.91 -25.08 -5.43
C MET A 38 16.92 -24.72 -4.33
N GLY A 39 17.55 -25.74 -3.73
CA GLY A 39 18.58 -25.60 -2.70
C GLY A 39 18.13 -26.02 -1.30
N ASP A 40 16.92 -25.64 -0.88
CA ASP A 40 16.39 -25.96 0.46
C ASP A 40 15.07 -26.76 0.43
N ASP A 41 14.61 -27.14 -0.78
CA ASP A 41 13.41 -27.95 -1.01
C ASP A 41 12.11 -27.34 -0.41
N SER A 42 12.13 -26.05 -0.09
CA SER A 42 11.03 -25.38 0.59
C SER A 42 9.84 -25.13 -0.35
N MET A 43 8.62 -25.43 0.08
CA MET A 43 7.41 -25.23 -0.72
C MET A 43 7.07 -23.74 -0.84
N MET A 44 7.08 -23.23 -2.07
CA MET A 44 6.79 -21.83 -2.39
C MET A 44 5.35 -21.63 -2.86
N VAL A 45 4.79 -20.47 -2.52
CA VAL A 45 3.49 -20.01 -3.00
C VAL A 45 3.54 -18.56 -3.45
N ARG A 46 2.74 -18.22 -4.45
CA ARG A 46 2.39 -16.85 -4.80
C ARG A 46 1.13 -16.48 -4.03
N LEU A 47 1.25 -15.46 -3.17
CA LEU A 47 0.12 -14.85 -2.47
C LEU A 47 -0.23 -13.53 -3.18
N GLU A 48 -1.48 -13.40 -3.63
CA GLU A 48 -1.94 -12.22 -4.35
C GLU A 48 -3.30 -11.74 -3.85
N LEU A 49 -3.59 -10.45 -4.06
CA LEU A 49 -4.92 -9.88 -3.86
C LEU A 49 -5.81 -10.28 -5.03
N VAL A 50 -7.05 -10.69 -4.74
CA VAL A 50 -7.99 -11.18 -5.77
C VAL A 50 -8.32 -10.08 -6.79
N ASN A 51 -8.62 -8.88 -6.29
CA ASN A 51 -8.77 -7.69 -7.11
C ASN A 51 -7.55 -6.80 -6.88
N LYS A 52 -6.91 -6.39 -7.97
CA LYS A 52 -5.79 -5.44 -7.90
C LYS A 52 -6.36 -4.02 -7.83
N PRO A 53 -5.90 -3.19 -6.89
CA PRO A 53 -6.27 -1.78 -6.88
C PRO A 53 -5.77 -1.11 -8.15
N ALA A 54 -6.52 -0.14 -8.67
CA ALA A 54 -6.09 0.66 -9.82
C ALA A 54 -4.74 1.31 -9.47
N VAL A 55 -3.71 1.02 -10.29
CA VAL A 55 -2.37 1.58 -10.09
C VAL A 55 -2.45 3.07 -10.35
N LYS A 56 -2.61 3.87 -9.29
CA LYS A 56 -2.35 5.30 -9.37
C LYS A 56 -0.85 5.43 -9.59
N ALA A 57 -0.45 6.02 -10.72
CA ALA A 57 0.94 6.31 -11.04
C ALA A 57 1.62 6.95 -9.83
N PRO A 58 2.87 6.58 -9.50
CA PRO A 58 3.51 6.97 -8.25
C PRO A 58 3.44 8.49 -8.10
N VAL A 59 2.85 8.91 -6.98
CA VAL A 59 2.67 10.30 -6.57
C VAL A 59 4.05 10.88 -6.21
N ALA A 60 4.87 11.13 -7.22
CA ALA A 60 6.11 11.90 -7.13
C ALA A 60 5.86 13.40 -6.84
N LYS A 61 4.63 13.79 -6.50
CA LYS A 61 4.24 15.19 -6.22
C LYS A 61 3.89 15.48 -4.75
N ALA A 62 4.02 14.51 -3.84
CA ALA A 62 3.77 14.76 -2.41
C ALA A 62 4.96 15.41 -1.67
N THR A 63 6.17 15.40 -2.23
CA THR A 63 7.34 16.07 -1.64
C THR A 63 7.41 17.57 -1.94
N ALA A 64 6.65 18.08 -2.93
CA ALA A 64 6.67 19.50 -3.30
C ALA A 64 5.68 20.37 -2.50
N LYS A 65 4.65 19.79 -1.87
CA LYS A 65 3.61 20.57 -1.17
C LYS A 65 3.95 20.87 0.29
N VAL A 66 4.75 20.01 0.94
CA VAL A 66 5.22 20.25 2.32
C VAL A 66 6.29 21.34 2.39
N ALA A 67 7.06 21.56 1.31
CA ALA A 67 8.07 22.63 1.25
C ALA A 67 7.49 24.04 1.04
N LYS A 68 6.24 24.17 0.54
CA LYS A 68 5.59 25.48 0.35
C LYS A 68 4.90 26.01 1.61
N GLU A 69 4.35 25.13 2.45
CA GLU A 69 3.62 25.57 3.65
C GLU A 69 4.55 25.94 4.82
N VAL A 70 5.80 25.46 4.82
CA VAL A 70 6.81 25.85 5.83
C VAL A 70 7.38 27.26 5.56
N LYS A 71 7.47 27.71 4.29
CA LYS A 71 7.95 29.06 3.99
C LYS A 71 6.93 30.17 4.31
N GLU A 72 5.63 29.89 4.21
CA GLU A 72 4.61 30.92 4.46
C GLU A 72 4.34 31.20 5.95
N LYS A 73 4.72 30.28 6.85
CA LYS A 73 4.57 30.49 8.31
C LYS A 73 5.80 31.08 9.00
N THR A 74 6.94 31.22 8.32
CA THR A 74 8.16 31.80 8.93
C THR A 74 8.26 33.32 8.71
N GLU A 75 7.53 33.89 7.74
CA GLU A 75 7.65 35.31 7.36
C GLU A 75 6.55 36.24 7.95
N VAL A 76 5.59 35.71 8.72
CA VAL A 76 4.51 36.51 9.34
C VAL A 76 4.65 36.61 10.88
N LYS A 77 5.76 36.13 11.47
CA LYS A 77 5.93 36.18 12.93
C LYS A 77 7.31 36.55 13.48
N SER A 78 8.21 37.11 12.68
CA SER A 78 9.46 37.72 13.17
C SER A 78 9.83 38.94 12.35
#